data_AF-A0A9N6WPI9-F1
#
_entry.id   AF-A0A9N6WPI9-F1
#
_cell.length_a   1.000
_cell.length_b   1.000
_cell.length_c   1.000
_cell.angle_alpha   90.00
_cell.angle_beta   90.00
_cell.angle_gamma   90.00
#
_symmetry.space_group_name_H-M   'P 1'
#
loop_
_entity.id
_entity.type
_entity.pdbx_description
1 polymer ?
#
loop_
_entity_poly.entity_id
_entity_poly.type
_entity_poly.pdbx_seq_one_letter_code
_entity_poly.pdbx_strand_id
1 'polypeptide(L)'
;MTICERDSKTVERKTDEQQRLRFQIELEFVQCFANPNYLHFLAQRGYFKDPAFVNYIKYLQYWKEPQYAKYLKYPMCLHFLDLLQYEHFRKEIVNGQCARFIDDQQILHWQHYTRKRVRLLQSQAEKHLLLQGEAQKNT
;
A
#
# COMPACT_ATOMS: atom_id res chain seq x y z
N MET A 1 -47.59 -14.60 2.36
CA MET A 1 -46.22 -15.08 2.07
C MET A 1 -45.21 -13.95 1.80
N THR A 2 -45.64 -12.70 1.57
CA THR A 2 -44.81 -11.64 0.96
C THR A 2 -44.12 -10.65 1.93
N ILE A 3 -44.21 -10.87 3.24
CA ILE A 3 -43.64 -9.96 4.26
C ILE A 3 -42.23 -10.44 4.67
N CYS A 4 -42.06 -11.74 4.92
CA CYS A 4 -40.76 -12.33 5.30
C CYS A 4 -39.69 -12.21 4.20
N GLU A 5 -40.03 -12.40 2.91
CA GLU A 5 -39.09 -12.22 1.79
C GLU A 5 -38.67 -10.76 1.57
N ARG A 6 -39.53 -9.80 1.93
CA ARG A 6 -39.24 -8.38 1.82
C ARG A 6 -38.26 -7.93 2.88
N ASP A 7 -38.36 -8.48 4.09
CA ASP A 7 -37.42 -8.23 5.18
C ASP A 7 -36.06 -8.87 4.89
N SER A 8 -36.00 -10.13 4.41
CA SER A 8 -34.73 -10.80 4.05
C SER A 8 -33.96 -10.05 2.96
N LYS A 9 -34.61 -9.64 1.86
CA LYS A 9 -33.94 -8.85 0.79
C LYS A 9 -33.52 -7.45 1.23
N THR A 10 -34.15 -6.89 2.26
CA THR A 10 -33.80 -5.58 2.81
C THR A 10 -32.64 -5.69 3.80
N VAL A 11 -32.57 -6.78 4.55
CA VAL A 11 -31.43 -7.13 5.41
C VAL A 11 -30.19 -7.45 4.56
N GLU A 12 -30.32 -8.30 3.53
CA GLU A 12 -29.21 -8.63 2.61
C GLU A 12 -28.64 -7.40 1.90
N ARG A 13 -29.49 -6.50 1.42
CA ARG A 13 -29.04 -5.23 0.80
C ARG A 13 -28.27 -4.35 1.79
N LYS A 14 -28.73 -4.25 3.04
CA LYS A 14 -28.02 -3.50 4.09
C LYS A 14 -26.67 -4.12 4.42
N THR A 15 -26.56 -5.44 4.46
CA THR A 15 -25.28 -6.12 4.70
C THR A 15 -24.29 -5.92 3.55
N ASP A 16 -24.77 -5.92 2.30
CA ASP A 16 -23.93 -5.65 1.13
C ASP A 16 -23.40 -4.21 1.12
N GLU A 17 -24.24 -3.24 1.45
CA GLU A 17 -23.84 -1.83 1.59
C GLU A 17 -22.81 -1.65 2.70
N GLN A 18 -22.99 -2.31 3.85
CA GLN A 18 -22.04 -2.30 4.95
C GLN A 18 -20.69 -2.90 4.55
N GLN A 19 -20.68 -4.00 3.80
CA GLN A 19 -19.45 -4.62 3.31
C GLN A 19 -18.72 -3.70 2.32
N ARG A 20 -19.45 -3.06 1.41
CA ARG A 20 -18.89 -2.07 0.47
C ARG A 20 -18.30 -0.87 1.20
N LEU A 21 -19.01 -0.34 2.19
CA LEU A 21 -18.54 0.76 3.01
C LEU A 21 -17.27 0.38 3.78
N ARG A 22 -17.26 -0.79 4.41
CA ARG A 22 -16.08 -1.30 5.11
C ARG A 22 -14.88 -1.40 4.17
N PHE A 23 -15.07 -1.99 2.99
CA PHE A 23 -14.02 -2.11 1.98
C PHE A 23 -13.46 -0.73 1.58
N GLN A 24 -14.34 0.25 1.36
CA GLN A 24 -13.92 1.61 1.00
C GLN A 24 -13.15 2.28 2.15
N ILE A 25 -13.61 2.14 3.39
CA ILE A 25 -12.95 2.70 4.57
C ILE A 25 -11.57 2.06 4.73
N GLU A 26 -11.46 0.74 4.64
CA GLU A 26 -10.18 0.03 4.73
C GLU A 26 -9.23 0.44 3.59
N LEU A 27 -9.75 0.61 2.37
CA LEU A 27 -8.99 1.06 1.21
C LEU A 27 -8.43 2.48 1.40
N GLU A 28 -9.25 3.43 1.86
CA GLU A 28 -8.83 4.80 2.13
C GLU A 28 -7.83 4.82 3.29
N PHE A 29 -8.11 4.08 4.35
CA PHE A 29 -7.26 3.98 5.53
C PHE A 29 -5.87 3.44 5.21
N VAL A 30 -5.77 2.34 4.45
CA VAL A 30 -4.47 1.79 4.01
C VAL A 30 -3.71 2.81 3.18
N GLN A 31 -4.39 3.51 2.25
CA GLN A 31 -3.73 4.53 1.44
C GLN A 31 -3.21 5.72 2.25
N CYS A 32 -3.82 6.05 3.39
CA CYS A 32 -3.29 7.07 4.30
C CYS A 32 -1.89 6.71 4.85
N PHE A 33 -1.50 5.43 4.87
CA PHE A 33 -0.14 5.04 5.27
C PHE A 33 0.95 5.52 4.31
N ALA A 34 0.62 5.91 3.08
CA ALA A 34 1.59 6.51 2.17
C ALA A 34 2.14 7.86 2.68
N ASN A 35 1.47 8.52 3.63
CA ASN A 35 1.91 9.78 4.22
C ASN A 35 2.71 9.54 5.52
N PRO A 36 4.04 9.83 5.55
CA PRO A 36 4.88 9.65 6.74
C PRO A 36 4.40 10.46 7.95
N ASN A 37 3.84 11.65 7.73
CA ASN A 37 3.33 12.50 8.80
C ASN A 37 2.09 11.90 9.46
N TYR A 38 1.27 11.17 8.70
CA TYR A 38 0.13 10.45 9.28
C TYR A 38 0.57 9.26 10.13
N LEU A 39 1.59 8.52 9.67
CA LEU A 39 2.20 7.46 10.49
C LEU A 39 2.79 8.01 11.78
N HIS A 40 3.51 9.13 11.69
CA HIS A 40 4.05 9.82 12.87
C HIS A 40 2.94 10.23 13.85
N PHE A 41 1.84 10.82 13.35
CA PHE A 41 0.68 11.16 14.16
C PHE A 41 0.09 9.95 14.90
N LEU A 42 -0.09 8.82 14.20
CA LEU A 42 -0.57 7.58 14.83
C LEU A 42 0.40 7.07 15.91
N ALA A 43 1.70 7.16 15.64
CA ALA A 43 2.74 6.72 16.55
C ALA A 43 2.79 7.55 17.83
N GLN A 44 2.70 8.89 17.70
CA GLN A 44 2.67 9.81 18.84
C GLN A 44 1.46 9.58 19.76
N ARG A 45 0.31 9.24 19.18
CA ARG A 45 -0.91 8.89 19.95
C ARG A 45 -0.86 7.50 20.58
N GLY A 46 0.18 6.71 20.28
CA GLY A 46 0.39 5.40 20.89
C GLY A 46 -0.37 4.26 20.21
N TYR A 47 -1.02 4.48 19.05
CA TYR A 47 -1.77 3.41 18.36
C TYR A 47 -0.90 2.20 18.03
N PHE A 48 0.37 2.40 17.66
CA PHE A 48 1.30 1.30 17.35
C PHE A 48 1.79 0.50 18.56
N LYS A 49 1.46 0.95 19.79
CA LYS A 49 1.73 0.22 21.04
C LYS A 49 0.58 -0.72 21.40
N ASP A 50 -0.62 -0.47 20.91
CA ASP A 50 -1.79 -1.31 21.15
C ASP A 50 -1.71 -2.60 20.32
N PRO A 51 -1.65 -3.79 20.95
CA PRO A 51 -1.63 -5.06 20.23
C PRO A 51 -2.86 -5.27 19.33
N ALA A 52 -4.04 -4.74 19.71
CA ALA A 52 -5.24 -4.87 18.89
C ALA A 52 -5.08 -4.14 17.55
N PHE A 53 -4.54 -2.91 17.59
CA PHE A 53 -4.26 -2.14 16.38
C PHE A 53 -3.16 -2.79 15.52
N VAL A 54 -2.12 -3.35 16.13
CA VAL A 54 -1.06 -4.05 15.40
C VAL A 54 -1.60 -5.30 14.70
N ASN A 55 -2.48 -6.06 15.36
CA ASN A 55 -3.19 -7.17 14.73
C ASN A 55 -4.08 -6.71 13.58
N TYR A 56 -4.71 -5.53 13.71
CA TYR A 56 -5.47 -4.94 12.61
C TYR A 56 -4.59 -4.57 11.42
N ILE A 57 -3.40 -4.00 11.63
CA ILE A 57 -2.43 -3.75 10.54
C ILE A 57 -1.99 -5.07 9.89
N LYS A 58 -1.79 -6.14 10.68
CA LYS A 58 -1.49 -7.47 10.14
C LYS A 58 -2.66 -8.02 9.31
N TYR A 59 -3.91 -7.80 9.73
CA TYR A 59 -5.08 -8.13 8.94
C TYR A 59 -5.06 -7.41 7.59
N LEU A 60 -4.75 -6.11 7.56
CA LEU A 60 -4.71 -5.31 6.33
C LEU A 60 -3.64 -5.77 5.30
N GLN A 61 -2.76 -6.71 5.63
CA GLN A 61 -1.79 -7.27 4.68
C GLN A 61 -2.43 -7.94 3.45
N TYR A 62 -3.70 -8.33 3.52
CA TYR A 62 -4.43 -8.88 2.37
C TYR A 62 -4.48 -7.88 1.20
N TRP A 63 -4.37 -6.56 1.44
CA TRP A 63 -4.34 -5.54 0.39
C TRP A 63 -3.16 -5.68 -0.59
N LYS A 64 -2.14 -6.48 -0.24
CA LYS A 64 -1.02 -6.81 -1.12
C LYS A 64 -1.37 -7.84 -2.18
N GLU A 65 -2.43 -8.62 -2.00
CA GLU A 65 -2.82 -9.61 -3.01
C GLU A 65 -3.28 -8.90 -4.30
N PRO A 66 -2.93 -9.40 -5.49
CA PRO A 66 -3.20 -8.73 -6.76
C PRO A 66 -4.68 -8.35 -6.98
N GLN A 67 -5.58 -9.19 -6.46
CA GLN A 67 -7.03 -8.99 -6.55
C GLN A 67 -7.53 -7.73 -5.83
N TYR A 68 -6.80 -7.26 -4.80
CA TYR A 68 -7.11 -6.05 -4.04
C TYR A 68 -6.16 -4.89 -4.38
N ALA A 69 -4.88 -5.18 -4.60
CA ALA A 69 -3.84 -4.18 -4.86
C ALA A 69 -4.16 -3.29 -6.07
N LYS A 70 -4.89 -3.82 -7.07
CA LYS A 70 -5.34 -3.06 -8.26
C LYS A 70 -6.18 -1.82 -7.94
N TYR A 71 -6.80 -1.73 -6.77
CA TYR A 71 -7.61 -0.60 -6.34
C TYR A 71 -6.79 0.52 -5.68
N LEU A 72 -5.52 0.27 -5.33
CA LEU A 72 -4.66 1.22 -4.64
C LEU A 72 -4.09 2.25 -5.63
N LYS A 73 -4.31 3.54 -5.35
CA LYS A 73 -3.74 4.64 -6.13
C LYS A 73 -2.32 5.00 -5.70
N TYR A 74 -2.02 4.79 -4.42
CA TYR A 74 -0.74 5.14 -3.80
C TYR A 74 0.05 3.88 -3.42
N PRO A 75 0.82 3.27 -4.33
CA PRO A 75 1.45 1.95 -4.10
C PRO A 75 2.43 1.95 -2.92
N MET A 76 2.95 3.12 -2.56
CA MET A 76 3.89 3.29 -1.47
C MET A 76 3.28 2.99 -0.09
N CYS A 77 1.95 3.03 0.07
CA CYS A 77 1.30 2.58 1.31
C CYS A 77 1.62 1.12 1.66
N LEU A 78 1.76 0.24 0.66
CA LEU A 78 2.10 -1.17 0.88
C LEU A 78 3.51 -1.35 1.44
N HIS A 79 4.44 -0.49 1.02
CA HIS A 79 5.80 -0.49 1.57
C HIS A 79 5.79 -0.15 3.06
N PHE A 80 5.01 0.86 3.47
CA PHE A 80 4.87 1.17 4.89
C PHE A 80 4.09 0.14 5.67
N LEU A 81 3.09 -0.49 5.05
CA LEU A 81 2.35 -1.58 5.68
C LEU A 81 3.29 -2.73 6.09
N ASP A 82 4.29 -3.02 5.25
CA ASP A 82 5.38 -3.96 5.58
C ASP A 82 6.30 -3.43 6.67
N LEU A 83 6.72 -2.17 6.59
CA LEU A 83 7.60 -1.58 7.62
C LEU A 83 6.94 -1.56 9.00
N LEU A 84 5.63 -1.32 9.08
CA LEU A 84 4.86 -1.33 10.32
C LEU A 84 4.80 -2.70 11.00
N GLN A 85 5.10 -3.80 10.29
CA GLN A 85 5.22 -5.12 10.94
C GLN A 85 6.42 -5.17 11.88
N TYR A 86 7.48 -4.41 11.59
CA TYR A 86 8.67 -4.37 12.41
C TYR A 86 8.46 -3.43 13.61
N GLU A 87 8.60 -3.97 14.81
CA GLU A 87 8.47 -3.20 16.04
C GLU A 87 9.46 -2.04 16.12
N HIS A 88 10.69 -2.23 15.64
CA HIS A 88 11.71 -1.19 15.60
C HIS A 88 11.22 0.03 14.80
N PHE A 89 10.66 -0.18 13.61
CA PHE A 89 10.13 0.92 12.80
C PHE A 89 8.98 1.64 13.49
N ARG A 90 8.06 0.90 14.14
CA ARG A 90 6.95 1.48 14.92
C ARG A 90 7.44 2.38 16.06
N LYS A 91 8.58 2.06 16.67
CA LYS A 91 9.21 2.90 17.71
C LYS A 91 9.89 4.13 17.11
N GLU A 92 10.62 3.96 16.01
CA GLU A 92 11.37 5.04 15.38
C GLU A 92 10.49 6.12 14.75
N ILE A 93 9.35 5.75 14.14
CA ILE A 93 8.47 6.72 13.47
C ILE A 93 7.79 7.69 14.45
N VAL A 94 7.86 7.44 15.76
CA VAL A 94 7.49 8.40 16.81
C VAL A 94 8.40 9.63 16.78
N ASN A 95 9.64 9.51 16.30
CA ASN A 95 10.56 10.64 16.11
C ASN A 95 10.18 11.43 14.86
N GLY A 96 9.86 12.72 15.02
CA GLY A 96 9.50 13.60 13.90
C GLY A 96 10.63 13.77 12.87
N GLN A 97 11.90 13.64 13.27
CA GLN A 97 13.03 13.65 12.33
C GLN A 97 13.02 12.43 11.39
N CYS A 98 12.62 11.26 11.90
CA CYS A 98 12.46 10.06 11.08
C CYS A 98 11.38 10.27 10.03
N ALA A 99 10.22 10.82 10.42
CA ALA A 99 9.13 11.12 9.49
C ALA A 99 9.52 12.13 8.41
N ARG A 100 10.22 13.22 8.78
CA ARG A 100 10.76 14.20 7.81
C ARG A 100 11.78 13.59 6.86
N PHE A 101 12.71 12.80 7.39
CA PHE A 101 13.70 12.11 6.56
C PHE A 101 13.01 11.23 5.50
N ILE A 102 12.00 10.45 5.90
CA ILE A 102 11.23 9.61 4.99
C ILE A 102 10.51 10.46 3.92
N ASP A 103 9.89 11.57 4.31
CA ASP A 103 9.23 12.51 3.39
C ASP A 103 10.22 13.09 2.35
N ASP A 104 11.40 13.54 2.81
CA ASP A 104 12.47 14.02 1.93
C ASP A 104 12.92 12.93 0.95
N GLN A 105 13.08 11.69 1.41
CA GLN A 105 13.44 10.56 0.54
C GLN A 105 12.36 10.27 -0.51
N GLN A 106 11.07 10.39 -0.16
CA GLN A 106 9.98 10.21 -1.12
C GLN A 106 10.01 11.30 -2.20
N ILE A 107 10.22 12.56 -1.80
CA ILE A 107 10.32 13.69 -2.73
C ILE A 107 11.50 13.47 -3.69
N LEU A 108 12.69 13.13 -3.18
CA LEU A 108 13.86 12.84 -3.99
C LEU A 108 13.64 11.68 -4.96
N HIS A 109 12.98 10.61 -4.49
CA HIS A 109 12.63 9.48 -5.33
C HIS A 109 11.72 9.92 -6.49
N TRP A 110 10.69 10.73 -6.23
CA TRP A 110 9.78 11.23 -7.26
C TRP A 110 10.46 12.16 -8.26
N GLN A 111 11.29 13.09 -7.78
CA GLN A 111 12.05 14.02 -8.64
C GLN A 111 12.94 13.28 -9.64
N HIS A 112 13.55 12.17 -9.22
CA HIS A 112 14.46 11.40 -10.07
C HIS A 112 13.80 10.23 -10.80
N TYR A 113 12.53 9.92 -10.50
CA TYR A 113 11.82 8.74 -11.00
C TYR A 113 11.85 8.65 -12.53
N THR A 114 11.42 9.70 -13.24
CA THR A 114 11.36 9.72 -14.71
C THR A 114 12.73 9.45 -15.33
N ARG A 115 13.78 10.13 -14.84
CA ARG A 115 15.15 9.97 -15.35
C ARG A 115 15.73 8.58 -15.07
N LYS A 116 15.44 8.01 -13.89
CA LYS A 116 15.85 6.64 -13.54
C LYS A 116 15.11 5.62 -14.41
N ARG A 117 13.80 5.81 -14.65
CA ARG A 117 12.99 4.92 -15.48
C ARG A 117 13.42 4.90 -16.94
N VAL A 118 13.69 6.06 -17.54
CA VAL A 118 14.17 6.11 -18.94
C VAL A 118 15.47 5.33 -19.10
N ARG A 119 16.44 5.55 -18.20
CA ARG A 119 17.71 4.81 -18.20
C ARG A 119 17.52 3.31 -18.03
N LEU A 120 16.64 2.89 -17.12
CA LEU A 120 16.32 1.47 -16.93
C LEU A 120 15.76 0.84 -18.22
N LEU A 121 14.78 1.49 -18.86
CA LEU A 121 14.18 1.00 -20.10
C LEU A 121 15.18 0.94 -21.26
N GLN A 122 16.05 1.94 -21.38
CA GLN A 122 17.14 1.95 -22.38
C GLN A 122 18.09 0.77 -22.16
N SER A 123 18.58 0.57 -20.93
CA SER A 123 19.45 -0.57 -20.62
C SER A 123 18.79 -1.94 -20.86
N GLN A 124 17.48 -2.06 -20.65
CA GLN A 124 16.74 -3.28 -20.95
C GLN A 124 16.62 -3.51 -22.45
N ALA A 125 16.36 -2.46 -23.23
CA ALA A 125 16.30 -2.54 -24.69
C ALA A 125 17.67 -2.93 -25.28
N GLU A 126 18.76 -2.30 -24.82
CA GLU A 126 20.12 -2.62 -25.24
C GLU A 126 20.47 -4.09 -24.97
N LYS A 127 20.16 -4.60 -23.77
CA LYS A 127 20.34 -6.03 -23.43
C LYS A 127 19.55 -6.95 -24.34
N HIS A 128 18.30 -6.59 -24.66
CA HIS A 128 17.47 -7.40 -25.54
C HIS A 128 18.02 -7.45 -26.98
N LEU A 129 18.52 -6.33 -27.50
CA LEU A 129 19.20 -6.27 -28.81
C LEU A 129 20.48 -7.12 -28.84
N LEU A 130 21.28 -7.08 -27.77
CA LEU A 130 22.50 -7.90 -27.66
C LEU A 130 22.17 -9.41 -27.69
N LEU A 131 21.19 -9.84 -26.89
CA LEU A 131 20.75 -11.24 -26.85
C LEU A 131 20.20 -11.73 -28.20
N GLN A 132 19.47 -10.88 -28.93
CA GLN A 132 18.99 -11.21 -30.28
C GLN A 132 20.13 -11.30 -31.30
N GLY A 133 21.12 -10.41 -31.21
CA GLY A 133 22.29 -10.43 -32.07
C GLY A 133 23.22 -11.63 -31.82
N GLU A 134 23.31 -12.12 -30.59
CA GLU A 134 24.05 -13.34 -30.24
C GLU A 134 23.32 -14.61 -30.72
N ALA A 135 21.98 -14.65 -30.62
CA ALA A 135 21.18 -15.77 -31.12
C ALA A 135 21.29 -15.93 -32.65
N GLN A 136 21.42 -14.82 -33.39
CA GLN A 136 21.59 -14.82 -34.84
C GLN A 136 23.01 -15.20 -35.31
N LYS A 137 24.02 -15.14 -34.44
CA LYS A 137 25.42 -15.51 -34.79
C LYS A 137 25.73 -16.99 -34.54
N ASN A 138 24.89 -17.68 -33.76
CA ASN A 138 25.05 -19.09 -33.40
C ASN A 138 24.14 -20.03 -34.22
N THR A 139 23.55 -19.53 -35.31
CA THR A 139 22.83 -20.32 -36.34
C THR A 139 23.59 -20.18 -37.65
#